data_AF-A0A1I8MW79-F1
#
_entry.id   AF-A0A1I8MW79-F1
#
_cell.length_a   1.000
_cell.length_b   1.000
_cell.length_c   1.000
_cell.angle_alpha   90.00
_cell.angle_beta   90.00
_cell.angle_gamma   90.00
#
_symmetry.space_group_name_H-M   'P 1'
#
loop_
_entity.id
_entity.type
_entity.pdbx_description
1 polymer ?
#
loop_
_entity_poly.entity_id
_entity_poly.type
_entity_poly.pdbx_seq_one_letter_code
_entity_poly.pdbx_strand_id
1 'polypeptide(L)'
;MKRALELLRESEYLKSCQGDSIVTYAKFLKNGRIFKEELCNSWKLLGSCSKLELENITIPVEGNCLSFLQYQNFAKYFHKEFKSNISQPIVFQRINLDPKRKQDSLLQIKSSNTVSLVRDYFIHSSRARDTYYNIQRERKIWWMRYSADPSRYVVGTLDPSKYIEGCLENYCQAVTIKSLFSDDAIIMETIVWAELNPTRNVNNISNIGVSVVRSVVDLNLATIGLLLDSAAHGCGRNVKVNQKLAPYQCLLMPY
;
A
#
# COMPACT_ATOMS: atom_id res chain seq x y z
N MET A 1 6.76 7.30 -21.88
CA MET A 1 7.47 6.59 -20.79
C MET A 1 9.00 6.65 -20.90
N LYS A 2 9.61 6.37 -22.06
CA LYS A 2 11.08 6.44 -22.29
C LYS A 2 11.76 7.71 -21.75
N ARG A 3 11.30 8.88 -22.20
CA ARG A 3 11.82 10.18 -21.74
C ARG A 3 11.78 10.36 -20.22
N ALA A 4 10.71 9.90 -19.57
CA ALA A 4 10.57 9.99 -18.11
C ALA A 4 11.62 9.11 -17.39
N LEU A 5 11.90 7.92 -17.92
CA LEU A 5 12.92 7.03 -17.38
C LEU A 5 14.34 7.58 -17.56
N GLU A 6 14.63 8.19 -18.70
CA GLU A 6 15.91 8.89 -18.95
C GLU A 6 16.10 10.04 -17.95
N LEU A 7 15.07 10.86 -17.76
CA LEU A 7 15.07 11.95 -16.79
C LEU A 7 15.33 11.48 -15.36
N LEU A 8 14.64 10.41 -14.94
CA LEU A 8 14.83 9.83 -13.62
C LEU A 8 16.21 9.19 -13.45
N ARG A 9 16.83 8.71 -14.53
CA ARG A 9 18.20 8.20 -14.53
C ARG A 9 19.21 9.33 -14.38
N GLU A 10 19.07 10.39 -15.15
CA GLU A 10 19.94 11.57 -15.09
C GLU A 10 19.86 12.27 -13.73
N SER A 11 18.65 12.33 -13.16
CA SER A 11 18.39 12.97 -11.86
C SER A 11 18.68 12.06 -10.65
N GLU A 12 19.37 10.94 -10.85
CA GLU A 12 19.74 9.96 -9.81
C GLU A 12 18.57 9.39 -8.98
N TYR A 13 17.37 9.28 -9.55
CA TYR A 13 16.21 8.67 -8.89
C TYR A 13 16.08 7.18 -9.20
N LEU A 14 16.06 6.82 -10.49
CA LEU A 14 15.72 5.47 -10.93
C LEU A 14 16.61 5.05 -12.09
N LYS A 15 17.12 3.82 -12.05
CA LYS A 15 17.75 3.17 -13.19
C LYS A 15 16.92 1.96 -13.60
N SER A 16 16.46 1.92 -14.84
CA SER A 16 15.84 0.72 -15.41
C SER A 16 16.92 -0.34 -15.67
N CYS A 17 16.63 -1.57 -15.29
CA CYS A 17 17.40 -2.75 -15.63
C CYS A 17 16.58 -3.56 -16.64
N GLN A 18 16.92 -3.36 -17.93
CA GLN A 18 16.45 -4.07 -19.13
C GLN A 18 15.06 -3.68 -19.72
N GLY A 19 15.07 -3.37 -21.02
CA GLY A 19 13.93 -3.17 -21.94
C GLY A 19 13.52 -1.70 -22.17
N ASP A 20 13.85 -1.12 -23.32
CA ASP A 20 13.52 0.28 -23.69
C ASP A 20 12.02 0.61 -23.63
N SER A 21 11.12 -0.37 -23.61
CA SER A 21 9.67 -0.16 -23.58
C SER A 21 8.97 -0.66 -22.31
N ILE A 22 9.57 -1.59 -21.55
CA ILE A 22 8.93 -2.26 -20.41
C ILE A 22 9.95 -2.33 -19.28
N VAL A 23 9.70 -1.61 -18.18
CA VAL A 23 10.60 -1.57 -17.02
C VAL A 23 10.45 -2.88 -16.25
N THR A 24 11.25 -3.89 -16.58
CA THR A 24 11.13 -5.19 -15.93
C THR A 24 11.69 -5.18 -14.50
N TYR A 25 12.72 -4.37 -14.25
CA TYR A 25 13.30 -4.16 -12.93
C TYR A 25 13.76 -2.71 -12.81
N ALA A 26 13.50 -2.08 -11.66
CA ALA A 26 13.95 -0.72 -11.40
C ALA A 26 14.81 -0.66 -10.13
N LYS A 27 15.99 -0.06 -10.25
CA LYS A 27 16.91 0.14 -9.12
C LYS A 27 16.83 1.59 -8.65
N PHE A 28 16.56 1.79 -7.37
CA PHE A 28 16.62 3.11 -6.75
C PHE A 28 18.08 3.57 -6.62
N LEU A 29 18.35 4.70 -7.24
CA LEU A 29 19.59 5.46 -7.12
C LEU A 29 19.54 6.35 -5.86
N LYS A 30 20.52 7.22 -5.66
CA LYS A 30 20.68 8.01 -4.43
C LYS A 30 19.42 8.80 -4.06
N ASN A 31 18.91 9.62 -4.98
CA ASN A 31 17.73 10.46 -4.76
C ASN A 31 16.46 9.62 -4.63
N GLY A 32 16.37 8.50 -5.36
CA GLY A 32 15.24 7.58 -5.28
C GLY A 32 15.14 6.85 -3.94
N ARG A 33 16.28 6.56 -3.28
CA ARG A 33 16.28 5.96 -1.94
C ARG A 33 15.80 6.94 -0.88
N ILE A 34 16.30 8.18 -0.91
CA ILE A 34 15.86 9.24 0.01
C ILE A 34 14.35 9.49 -0.17
N PHE A 35 13.89 9.62 -1.42
CA PHE A 35 12.47 9.79 -1.73
C PHE A 35 11.62 8.64 -1.17
N LYS A 36 12.08 7.39 -1.36
CA LYS A 36 11.42 6.18 -0.84
C LYS A 36 11.34 6.18 0.70
N GLU A 37 12.42 6.60 1.36
CA GLU A 37 12.48 6.70 2.83
C GLU A 37 11.51 7.75 3.36
N GLU A 38 11.45 8.93 2.73
CA GLU A 38 10.49 9.98 3.08
C GLU A 38 9.03 9.54 2.83
N LEU A 39 8.78 8.79 1.76
CA LEU A 39 7.46 8.22 1.51
C LEU A 39 7.07 7.24 2.63
N CYS A 40 7.98 6.37 3.04
CA CYS A 40 7.78 5.46 4.17
C CYS A 40 7.52 6.23 5.48
N ASN A 41 8.30 7.27 5.77
CA ASN A 41 8.12 8.11 6.96
C ASN A 41 6.77 8.82 6.96
N SER A 42 6.37 9.38 5.81
CA SER A 42 5.07 10.03 5.66
C SER A 42 3.90 9.06 5.87
N TRP A 43 4.06 7.80 5.47
CA TRP A 43 3.07 6.75 5.71
C TRP A 43 2.97 6.35 7.18
N LYS A 44 4.10 6.28 7.91
CA LYS A 44 4.10 6.01 9.36
C LYS A 44 3.35 7.09 10.15
N LEU A 45 3.47 8.34 9.73
CA LEU A 45 2.79 9.49 10.36
C LEU A 45 1.29 9.56 10.07
N LEU A 46 0.79 8.69 9.19
CA LEU A 46 -0.57 8.75 8.71
C LEU A 46 -1.50 8.27 9.84
N GLY A 47 -2.19 9.16 10.54
CA GLY A 47 -3.17 8.85 11.58
C GLY A 47 -2.55 8.45 12.93
N SER A 48 -2.30 9.44 13.78
CA SER A 48 -1.96 9.28 15.20
C SER A 48 -3.23 9.14 16.06
N CYS A 49 -4.09 8.18 15.75
CA CYS A 49 -5.31 7.92 16.51
C CYS A 49 -5.36 6.46 16.99
N SER A 50 -5.43 6.32 18.33
CA SER A 50 -5.56 5.10 19.15
C SER A 50 -4.37 4.13 19.16
N LYS A 51 -4.00 3.69 20.39
CA LYS A 51 -2.88 2.81 20.78
C LYS A 51 -2.05 2.27 19.61
N LEU A 52 -0.99 3.00 19.30
CA LEU A 52 0.02 2.64 18.32
C LEU A 52 0.93 1.56 18.95
N GLU A 53 0.46 0.32 18.99
CA GLU A 53 1.32 -0.81 19.34
C GLU A 53 2.13 -1.17 18.09
N LEU A 54 3.29 -0.53 17.98
CA LEU A 54 4.29 -0.80 16.95
C LEU A 54 4.97 -2.13 17.28
N GLU A 55 4.23 -3.23 17.21
CA GLU A 55 4.86 -4.54 17.28
C GLU A 55 5.47 -4.86 15.92
N ASN A 56 6.78 -5.03 15.88
CA ASN A 56 7.49 -5.66 14.77
C ASN A 56 7.12 -7.15 14.73
N ILE A 57 5.85 -7.46 14.46
CA ILE A 57 5.44 -8.84 14.25
C ILE A 57 5.91 -9.24 12.86
N THR A 58 7.05 -9.92 12.82
CA THR A 58 7.53 -10.65 11.64
C THR A 58 6.60 -11.84 11.41
N ILE A 59 5.40 -11.58 10.93
CA ILE A 59 4.54 -12.65 10.42
C ILE A 59 5.17 -13.08 9.10
N PRO A 60 5.53 -14.37 8.92
CA PRO A 60 5.93 -14.88 7.62
C PRO A 60 4.68 -14.85 6.74
N VAL A 61 4.46 -13.73 6.06
CA VAL A 61 3.41 -13.64 5.05
C VAL A 61 4.03 -14.16 3.76
N GLU A 62 4.23 -15.48 3.67
CA GLU A 62 4.34 -16.11 2.37
C GLU A 62 2.95 -16.01 1.72
N GLY A 63 2.78 -15.05 0.83
CA GLY A 63 1.61 -14.99 -0.05
C GLY A 63 0.81 -13.70 -0.02
N ASN A 64 -0.16 -13.69 -0.94
CA ASN A 64 -1.11 -12.65 -1.30
C ASN A 64 -1.64 -11.74 -0.16
N CYS A 65 -2.11 -10.53 -0.47
CA CYS A 65 -2.65 -9.56 0.50
C CYS A 65 -3.80 -10.09 1.37
N LEU A 66 -4.42 -11.20 0.96
CA LEU A 66 -5.55 -11.89 1.58
C LEU A 66 -5.15 -13.11 2.45
N SER A 67 -3.89 -13.53 2.41
CA SER A 67 -3.37 -14.71 3.15
C SER A 67 -3.56 -14.62 4.67
N PHE A 68 -3.70 -13.42 5.22
CA PHE A 68 -3.92 -13.22 6.65
C PHE A 68 -5.26 -13.69 7.17
N LEU A 69 -6.25 -13.84 6.29
CA LEU A 69 -7.55 -14.40 6.65
C LEU A 69 -7.45 -15.86 7.08
N GLN A 70 -6.38 -16.55 6.70
CA GLN A 70 -6.13 -17.95 7.04
C GLN A 70 -5.34 -18.11 8.35
N TYR A 71 -4.89 -17.01 8.97
CA TYR A 71 -3.97 -17.07 10.10
C TYR A 71 -4.72 -17.31 11.43
N GLN A 72 -4.75 -18.57 11.88
CA GLN A 72 -5.42 -18.99 13.13
C GLN A 72 -4.88 -18.28 14.39
N ASN A 73 -3.60 -17.86 14.37
CA ASN A 73 -2.99 -17.12 15.48
C ASN A 73 -3.50 -15.68 15.55
N PHE A 74 -3.90 -15.09 14.43
CA PHE A 74 -4.45 -13.73 14.38
C PHE A 74 -5.69 -13.69 15.27
N ALA A 75 -6.68 -14.56 14.98
CA ALA A 75 -7.91 -14.69 15.76
C ALA A 75 -7.63 -14.88 17.28
N LYS A 76 -6.63 -15.68 17.66
CA LYS A 76 -6.28 -15.90 19.09
C LYS A 76 -5.74 -14.63 19.78
N TYR A 77 -4.92 -13.82 19.10
CA TYR A 77 -4.49 -12.52 19.61
C TYR A 77 -5.69 -11.56 19.78
N PHE A 78 -6.64 -11.56 18.83
CA PHE A 78 -7.89 -10.79 18.95
C PHE A 78 -8.73 -11.23 20.15
N HIS A 79 -8.86 -12.52 20.43
CA HIS A 79 -9.67 -12.97 21.57
C HIS A 79 -9.10 -12.53 22.94
N LYS A 80 -7.79 -12.27 23.03
CA LYS A 80 -7.13 -11.83 24.27
C LYS A 80 -7.36 -10.35 24.55
N GLU A 81 -7.28 -9.51 23.52
CA GLU A 81 -7.41 -8.04 23.63
C GLU A 81 -8.88 -7.56 23.58
N PHE A 82 -9.78 -8.30 22.93
CA PHE A 82 -11.16 -7.86 22.66
C PHE A 82 -12.19 -8.44 23.64
N LYS A 83 -11.93 -8.33 24.95
CA LYS A 83 -12.87 -8.72 26.01
C LYS A 83 -13.97 -7.69 26.28
N SER A 84 -13.88 -6.49 25.71
CA SER A 84 -14.82 -5.38 25.94
C SER A 84 -15.20 -4.68 24.62
N ASN A 85 -16.42 -4.14 24.57
CA ASN A 85 -16.99 -3.47 23.40
C ASN A 85 -16.04 -2.44 22.79
N ILE A 86 -15.74 -2.59 21.49
CA ILE A 86 -14.92 -1.66 20.72
C ILE A 86 -15.71 -0.37 20.50
N SER A 87 -15.42 0.67 21.28
CA SER A 87 -15.96 2.01 21.02
C SER A 87 -15.20 2.75 19.91
N GLN A 88 -13.92 2.40 19.69
CA GLN A 88 -13.02 3.04 18.73
C GLN A 88 -12.22 2.00 17.92
N PRO A 89 -11.95 2.25 16.61
CA PRO A 89 -11.10 1.39 15.79
C PRO A 89 -9.72 1.17 16.41
N ILE A 90 -9.19 -0.05 16.37
CA ILE A 90 -7.80 -0.33 16.73
C ILE A 90 -6.98 -0.43 15.45
N VAL A 91 -5.83 0.24 15.41
CA VAL A 91 -4.99 0.31 14.20
C VAL A 91 -3.61 -0.27 14.47
N PHE A 92 -3.26 -1.32 13.74
CA PHE A 92 -1.91 -1.88 13.74
C PHE A 92 -1.17 -1.48 12.46
N GLN A 93 0.11 -1.17 12.58
CA GLN A 93 0.97 -0.78 11.47
C GLN A 93 2.25 -1.62 11.47
N ARG A 94 2.63 -2.15 10.31
CA ARG A 94 3.83 -2.99 10.17
C ARG A 94 4.50 -2.82 8.82
N ILE A 95 5.79 -3.09 8.80
CA ILE A 95 6.64 -3.07 7.61
C ILE A 95 7.16 -4.48 7.40
N ASN A 96 6.73 -5.11 6.31
CA ASN A 96 7.15 -6.46 5.94
C ASN A 96 8.20 -6.38 4.85
N LEU A 97 9.29 -7.13 5.02
CA LEU A 97 10.32 -7.35 4.01
C LEU A 97 10.06 -8.73 3.40
N ASP A 98 9.57 -8.76 2.15
CA ASP A 98 9.34 -10.01 1.43
C ASP A 98 10.31 -10.11 0.24
N PRO A 99 11.32 -10.99 0.32
CA PRO A 99 12.30 -11.17 -0.74
C PRO A 99 11.78 -12.01 -1.94
N LYS A 100 10.55 -12.56 -1.89
CA LYS A 100 10.05 -13.54 -2.88
C LYS A 100 8.73 -13.18 -3.55
N ARG A 101 8.05 -12.09 -3.17
CA ARG A 101 6.75 -11.74 -3.76
C ARG A 101 6.88 -11.41 -5.26
N LYS A 102 6.33 -12.27 -6.11
CA LYS A 102 6.03 -11.95 -7.51
C LYS A 102 4.69 -11.23 -7.54
N GLN A 103 4.64 -10.03 -8.11
CA GLN A 103 3.38 -9.31 -8.31
C GLN A 103 3.12 -9.13 -9.81
N ASP A 104 1.87 -9.34 -10.21
CA ASP A 104 1.40 -9.06 -11.56
C ASP A 104 1.15 -7.56 -11.70
N SER A 105 2.19 -6.83 -12.07
CA SER A 105 2.08 -5.49 -12.67
C SER A 105 2.14 -5.66 -14.19
N LEU A 106 1.22 -5.05 -14.92
CA LEU A 106 1.23 -5.07 -16.40
C LEU A 106 2.52 -4.45 -16.97
N LEU A 107 3.15 -3.50 -16.24
CA LEU A 107 4.46 -2.96 -16.60
C LEU A 107 5.63 -3.94 -16.37
N GLN A 108 5.38 -5.17 -15.95
CA GLN A 108 6.38 -6.16 -15.50
C GLN A 108 7.41 -5.61 -14.50
N ILE A 109 7.13 -4.50 -13.80
CA ILE A 109 8.05 -3.92 -12.81
C ILE A 109 8.13 -4.88 -11.63
N LYS A 110 9.18 -5.70 -11.61
CA LYS A 110 9.53 -6.57 -10.50
C LYS A 110 10.58 -5.85 -9.66
N SER A 111 10.34 -5.72 -8.36
CA SER A 111 11.38 -5.33 -7.41
C SER A 111 11.98 -6.58 -6.80
N SER A 112 13.32 -6.65 -6.70
CA SER A 112 14.01 -7.83 -6.16
C SER A 112 13.71 -8.08 -4.68
N ASN A 113 13.37 -7.03 -3.92
CA ASN A 113 12.97 -7.09 -2.52
C ASN A 113 11.72 -6.24 -2.34
N THR A 114 10.54 -6.86 -2.18
CA THR A 114 9.30 -6.10 -1.95
C THR A 114 9.22 -5.64 -0.50
N VAL A 115 9.05 -4.34 -0.29
CA VAL A 115 8.81 -3.76 1.04
C VAL A 115 7.32 -3.44 1.10
N SER A 116 6.57 -4.21 1.87
CA SER A 116 5.13 -4.02 2.04
C SER A 116 4.84 -3.24 3.32
N LEU A 117 4.17 -2.09 3.20
CA LEU A 117 3.62 -1.36 4.35
C LEU A 117 2.19 -1.85 4.55
N VAL A 118 1.90 -2.40 5.73
CA VAL A 118 0.59 -2.99 6.04
C VAL A 118 -0.03 -2.28 7.21
N ARG A 119 -1.30 -1.92 7.07
CA ARG A 119 -2.10 -1.34 8.14
C ARG A 119 -3.42 -2.08 8.30
N ASP A 120 -3.67 -2.52 9.51
CA ASP A 120 -4.86 -3.27 9.88
C ASP A 120 -5.75 -2.45 10.80
N TYR A 121 -6.99 -2.27 10.40
CA TYR A 121 -8.02 -1.56 11.13
C TYR A 121 -9.03 -2.58 11.66
N PHE A 122 -9.08 -2.74 12.97
CA PHE A 122 -10.03 -3.61 13.64
C PHE A 122 -11.20 -2.79 14.14
N ILE A 123 -12.38 -3.16 13.66
CA ILE A 123 -13.57 -2.37 13.83
C ILE A 123 -14.77 -3.26 14.08
N HIS A 124 -15.75 -2.72 14.78
CA HIS A 124 -17.03 -3.38 14.91
C HIS A 124 -17.71 -3.50 13.54
N SER A 125 -18.28 -4.67 13.24
CA SER A 125 -18.79 -5.02 11.90
C SER A 125 -19.90 -4.09 11.44
N SER A 126 -20.71 -3.57 12.38
CA SER A 126 -21.75 -2.57 12.05
C SER A 126 -21.22 -1.28 11.44
N ARG A 127 -19.95 -0.91 11.69
CA ARG A 127 -19.28 0.28 11.14
C ARG A 127 -18.25 -0.08 10.07
N ALA A 128 -18.09 -1.36 9.76
CA ALA A 128 -16.96 -1.81 8.96
C ALA A 128 -17.03 -1.36 7.51
N ARG A 129 -18.23 -1.46 6.93
CA ARG A 129 -18.51 -1.02 5.57
C ARG A 129 -18.24 0.48 5.38
N ASP A 130 -18.75 1.32 6.27
CA ASP A 130 -18.56 2.78 6.18
C ASP A 130 -17.09 3.14 6.35
N THR A 131 -16.42 2.50 7.30
CA THR A 131 -14.99 2.68 7.55
C THR A 131 -14.16 2.24 6.35
N TYR A 132 -14.51 1.13 5.72
CA TYR A 132 -13.87 0.63 4.50
C TYR A 132 -13.93 1.67 3.38
N TYR A 133 -15.11 2.23 3.09
CA TYR A 133 -15.25 3.28 2.07
C TYR A 133 -14.54 4.58 2.45
N ASN A 134 -14.55 4.96 3.72
CA ASN A 134 -13.82 6.13 4.19
C ASN A 134 -12.31 5.96 4.02
N ILE A 135 -11.76 4.81 4.40
CA ILE A 135 -10.35 4.49 4.19
C ILE A 135 -10.02 4.57 2.70
N GLN A 136 -10.82 3.99 1.80
CA GLN A 136 -10.58 4.11 0.36
C GLN A 136 -10.47 5.56 -0.11
N ARG A 137 -11.39 6.43 0.30
CA ARG A 137 -11.38 7.86 -0.04
C ARG A 137 -10.16 8.57 0.53
N GLU A 138 -9.88 8.36 1.81
CA GLU A 138 -8.73 8.96 2.48
C GLU A 138 -7.41 8.55 1.86
N ARG A 139 -7.24 7.25 1.56
CA ARG A 139 -6.05 6.71 0.90
C ARG A 139 -5.89 7.28 -0.50
N LYS A 140 -6.97 7.33 -1.28
CA LYS A 140 -6.94 7.96 -2.62
C LYS A 140 -6.49 9.41 -2.52
N ILE A 141 -7.08 10.19 -1.62
CA ILE A 141 -6.70 11.60 -1.38
C ILE A 141 -5.24 11.71 -0.94
N TRP A 142 -4.79 10.81 -0.06
CA TRP A 142 -3.42 10.79 0.40
C TRP A 142 -2.44 10.62 -0.77
N TRP A 143 -2.68 9.66 -1.67
CA TRP A 143 -1.87 9.50 -2.87
C TRP A 143 -1.93 10.71 -3.82
N MET A 144 -3.12 11.27 -4.03
CA MET A 144 -3.30 12.48 -4.85
C MET A 144 -2.48 13.67 -4.34
N ARG A 145 -2.27 13.80 -3.00
CA ARG A 145 -1.47 14.90 -2.42
C ARG A 145 0.01 14.85 -2.79
N TYR A 146 0.55 13.67 -3.08
CA TYR A 146 1.96 13.48 -3.44
C TYR A 146 2.20 13.44 -4.95
N SER A 147 1.12 13.38 -5.73
CA SER A 147 1.16 13.29 -7.18
C SER A 147 1.32 14.66 -7.84
N ALA A 148 1.99 14.66 -8.99
CA ALA A 148 2.03 15.80 -9.91
C ALA A 148 0.75 15.93 -10.74
N ASP A 149 0.02 14.83 -10.98
CA ASP A 149 -1.31 14.80 -11.60
C ASP A 149 -2.30 13.92 -10.79
N PRO A 150 -3.04 14.54 -9.85
CA PRO A 150 -4.05 13.87 -9.04
C PRO A 150 -5.16 13.15 -9.82
N SER A 151 -5.45 13.58 -11.05
CA SER A 151 -6.59 13.07 -11.83
C SER A 151 -6.41 11.60 -12.23
N ARG A 152 -5.17 11.11 -12.22
CA ARG A 152 -4.77 9.76 -12.67
C ARG A 152 -5.09 8.66 -11.66
N TYR A 153 -5.52 9.02 -10.45
CA TYR A 153 -5.77 8.06 -9.39
C TYR A 153 -7.21 7.56 -9.44
N VAL A 154 -7.37 6.25 -9.56
CA VAL A 154 -8.66 5.58 -9.62
C VAL A 154 -8.75 4.44 -8.63
N VAL A 155 -9.97 4.13 -8.19
CA VAL A 155 -10.26 2.93 -7.40
C VAL A 155 -10.73 1.85 -8.36
N GLY A 156 -9.96 0.77 -8.49
CA GLY A 156 -10.30 -0.40 -9.28
C GLY A 156 -10.83 -1.52 -8.40
N THR A 157 -11.83 -2.26 -8.88
CA THR A 157 -12.31 -3.47 -8.23
C THR A 157 -11.26 -4.57 -8.30
N LEU A 158 -11.08 -5.29 -7.19
CA LEU A 158 -10.25 -6.49 -7.13
C LEU A 158 -11.14 -7.66 -6.78
N ASP A 159 -11.19 -8.65 -7.66
CA ASP A 159 -12.00 -9.85 -7.46
C ASP A 159 -11.30 -10.79 -6.45
N PRO A 160 -11.85 -10.97 -5.23
CA PRO A 160 -11.24 -11.80 -4.19
C PRO A 160 -11.20 -13.29 -4.55
N SER A 161 -12.06 -13.77 -5.45
CA SER A 161 -12.13 -15.18 -5.87
C SER A 161 -10.85 -15.67 -6.55
N LYS A 162 -10.07 -14.76 -7.15
CA LYS A 162 -8.79 -15.08 -7.81
C LYS A 162 -7.66 -15.41 -6.83
N TYR A 163 -7.94 -15.29 -5.54
CA TYR A 163 -6.93 -15.03 -4.53
C TYR A 163 -7.20 -15.75 -3.21
N ILE A 164 -8.45 -16.12 -2.97
CA ILE A 164 -8.93 -16.91 -1.85
C ILE A 164 -9.77 -18.02 -2.46
N GLU A 165 -9.55 -19.25 -2.02
CA GLU A 165 -10.43 -20.38 -2.35
C GLU A 165 -11.42 -20.60 -1.21
N GLY A 166 -12.72 -20.71 -1.53
CA GLY A 166 -13.75 -21.24 -0.63
C GLY A 166 -14.76 -20.22 -0.09
N CYS A 167 -15.41 -20.54 1.04
CA CYS A 167 -16.57 -19.79 1.57
C CYS A 167 -16.28 -18.34 2.02
N LEU A 168 -15.02 -17.91 2.05
CA LEU A 168 -14.59 -16.57 2.47
C LEU A 168 -14.82 -15.49 1.40
N GLU A 169 -15.00 -15.89 0.14
CA GLU A 169 -15.21 -14.97 -0.99
C GLU A 169 -16.46 -14.09 -0.80
N ASN A 170 -17.52 -14.65 -0.21
CA ASN A 170 -18.79 -13.93 0.03
C ASN A 170 -18.71 -12.89 1.16
N TYR A 171 -17.65 -12.92 1.98
CA TYR A 171 -17.47 -12.05 3.15
C TYR A 171 -16.25 -11.14 3.02
N CYS A 172 -15.69 -11.03 1.81
CA CYS A 172 -14.51 -10.25 1.53
C CYS A 172 -14.79 -9.28 0.37
N GLN A 173 -14.38 -8.04 0.54
CA GLN A 173 -14.35 -7.05 -0.54
C GLN A 173 -12.95 -6.49 -0.67
N ALA A 174 -12.46 -6.36 -1.89
CA ALA A 174 -11.15 -5.82 -2.15
C ALA A 174 -11.18 -4.78 -3.27
N VAL A 175 -10.41 -3.72 -3.08
CA VAL A 175 -10.17 -2.71 -4.11
C VAL A 175 -8.70 -2.39 -4.18
N THR A 176 -8.30 -1.81 -5.30
CA THR A 176 -6.96 -1.31 -5.54
C THR A 176 -7.03 0.16 -5.88
N ILE A 177 -6.13 0.96 -5.32
CA ILE A 177 -5.88 2.32 -5.77
C ILE A 177 -4.79 2.23 -6.84
N LYS A 178 -5.10 2.70 -8.04
CA LYS A 178 -4.23 2.63 -9.21
C LYS A 178 -3.89 4.03 -9.71
N SER A 179 -2.68 4.18 -10.24
CA SER A 179 -2.23 5.37 -10.99
C SER A 179 -2.18 5.04 -12.47
N LEU A 180 -2.98 5.73 -13.30
CA LEU A 180 -3.19 5.45 -14.72
C LEU A 180 -2.18 6.17 -15.63
N PHE A 181 -1.32 5.42 -16.31
CA PHE A 181 -0.43 5.88 -17.38
C PHE A 181 -1.06 5.52 -18.74
N SER A 182 -0.56 6.13 -19.82
CA SER A 182 -1.18 6.04 -21.17
C SER A 182 -1.53 4.60 -21.61
N ASP A 183 -0.67 3.64 -21.29
CA ASP A 183 -0.85 2.24 -21.71
C ASP A 183 -0.95 1.26 -20.53
N ASP A 184 -0.95 1.76 -19.28
CA ASP A 184 -0.81 0.88 -18.11
C ASP A 184 -1.28 1.51 -16.79
N ALA A 185 -1.41 0.72 -15.74
CA ALA A 185 -1.77 1.15 -14.39
C ALA A 185 -0.82 0.56 -13.35
N ILE A 186 -0.25 1.43 -12.50
CA ILE A 186 0.52 0.99 -11.34
C ILE A 186 -0.40 0.87 -10.14
N ILE A 187 -0.42 -0.30 -9.49
CA ILE A 187 -1.12 -0.51 -8.23
C ILE A 187 -0.33 0.18 -7.12
N MET A 188 -0.94 1.21 -6.53
CA MET A 188 -0.34 2.01 -5.47
C MET A 188 -0.63 1.39 -4.09
N GLU A 189 -1.85 0.90 -3.92
CA GLU A 189 -2.33 0.35 -2.65
C GLU A 189 -3.46 -0.64 -2.89
N THR A 190 -3.53 -1.68 -2.06
CA THR A 190 -4.64 -2.63 -2.03
C THR A 190 -5.35 -2.52 -0.70
N ILE A 191 -6.67 -2.37 -0.72
CA ILE A 191 -7.51 -2.23 0.48
C ILE A 191 -8.52 -3.37 0.48
N VAL A 192 -8.47 -4.18 1.53
CA VAL A 192 -9.30 -5.35 1.75
C VAL A 192 -10.18 -5.09 2.96
N TRP A 193 -11.44 -5.45 2.88
CA TRP A 193 -12.31 -5.64 4.03
C TRP A 193 -12.70 -7.12 4.11
N ALA A 194 -12.59 -7.69 5.31
CA ALA A 194 -13.12 -9.01 5.61
C ALA A 194 -13.79 -9.02 6.99
N GLU A 195 -14.87 -9.79 7.10
CA GLU A 195 -15.49 -10.07 8.40
C GLU A 195 -14.77 -11.24 9.08
N LEU A 196 -14.35 -11.08 10.32
CA LEU A 196 -13.60 -12.11 11.05
C LEU A 196 -14.52 -13.19 11.66
N ASN A 197 -15.85 -13.03 11.53
CA ASN A 197 -16.83 -13.90 12.20
C ASN A 197 -18.10 -14.12 11.37
N PRO A 198 -18.09 -15.00 10.35
CA PRO A 198 -19.32 -15.43 9.70
C PRO A 198 -20.03 -16.59 10.45
N THR A 199 -19.47 -17.06 11.57
CA THR A 199 -19.87 -18.21 12.44
C THR A 199 -19.94 -19.59 11.77
N ARG A 200 -18.88 -20.40 11.90
CA ARG A 200 -18.92 -21.88 12.00
C ARG A 200 -17.73 -22.44 12.78
N ASN A 201 -17.84 -22.49 14.11
CA ASN A 201 -17.60 -23.70 14.92
C ASN A 201 -17.81 -23.42 16.42
N VAL A 202 -18.90 -23.98 16.95
CA VAL A 202 -19.04 -24.63 18.26
C VAL A 202 -18.68 -23.79 19.51
N ASN A 203 -19.75 -23.34 20.17
CA ASN A 203 -19.86 -23.09 21.62
C ASN A 203 -19.06 -21.89 22.21
N ASN A 204 -19.82 -20.91 22.68
CA ASN A 204 -19.54 -20.09 23.87
C ASN A 204 -18.48 -18.98 23.83
N ILE A 205 -18.45 -18.12 22.82
CA ILE A 205 -17.84 -16.79 23.00
C ILE A 205 -18.73 -15.72 22.37
N SER A 206 -19.11 -14.74 23.19
CA SER A 206 -19.96 -13.58 22.91
C SER A 206 -19.83 -13.01 21.49
N ASN A 207 -20.99 -12.79 20.84
CA ASN A 207 -21.27 -12.16 19.53
C ASN A 207 -20.66 -10.75 19.33
N ILE A 208 -19.35 -10.57 19.47
CA ILE A 208 -18.70 -9.32 19.08
C ILE A 208 -18.30 -9.49 17.62
N GLY A 209 -19.16 -9.01 16.71
CA GLY A 209 -18.88 -9.03 15.28
C GLY A 209 -17.72 -8.10 14.98
N VAL A 210 -16.51 -8.62 14.84
CA VAL A 210 -15.32 -7.83 14.44
C VAL A 210 -15.05 -8.01 12.96
N SER A 211 -14.73 -6.91 12.32
CA SER A 211 -14.24 -6.86 10.94
C SER A 211 -12.84 -6.28 10.91
N VAL A 212 -12.09 -6.66 9.88
CA VAL A 212 -10.76 -6.13 9.60
C VAL A 212 -10.78 -5.44 8.25
N VAL A 213 -10.32 -4.19 8.24
CA VAL A 213 -9.95 -3.50 7.00
C VAL A 213 -8.44 -3.45 6.93
N ARG A 214 -7.85 -4.02 5.89
CA ARG A 214 -6.40 -4.03 5.68
C ARG A 214 -6.03 -3.16 4.49
N SER A 215 -5.08 -2.27 4.70
CA SER A 215 -4.41 -1.48 3.68
C SER A 215 -2.99 -2.05 3.47
N VAL A 216 -2.63 -2.31 2.22
CA VAL A 216 -1.30 -2.83 1.83
C VAL A 216 -0.72 -1.98 0.71
N VAL A 217 0.46 -1.42 0.95
CA VAL A 217 1.23 -0.64 -0.02
C VAL A 217 2.50 -1.40 -0.36
N ASP A 218 2.75 -1.66 -1.64
CA ASP A 218 4.12 -2.01 -2.08
C ASP A 218 4.89 -0.69 -2.21
N LEU A 219 5.81 -0.47 -1.27
CA LEU A 219 6.56 0.78 -1.20
C LEU A 219 7.41 1.01 -2.46
N ASN A 220 7.92 -0.04 -3.10
CA ASN A 220 8.73 0.13 -4.30
C ASN A 220 7.85 0.53 -5.49
N LEU A 221 6.76 -0.17 -5.72
CA LEU A 221 5.85 0.16 -6.83
C LEU A 221 5.23 1.53 -6.65
N ALA A 222 4.80 1.86 -5.43
CA ALA A 222 4.27 3.18 -5.13
C ALA A 222 5.31 4.30 -5.35
N THR A 223 6.57 4.07 -4.94
CA THR A 223 7.66 5.01 -5.20
C THR A 223 7.88 5.20 -6.70
N ILE A 224 7.94 4.10 -7.47
CA ILE A 224 8.12 4.15 -8.92
C ILE A 224 6.96 4.89 -9.59
N GLY A 225 5.72 4.62 -9.17
CA GLY A 225 4.53 5.30 -9.67
C GLY A 225 4.59 6.82 -9.48
N LEU A 226 4.97 7.28 -8.28
CA LEU A 226 5.12 8.71 -7.99
C LEU A 226 6.28 9.35 -8.76
N LEU A 227 7.40 8.65 -8.93
CA LEU A 227 8.54 9.16 -9.70
C LEU A 227 8.22 9.27 -11.19
N LEU A 228 7.55 8.27 -11.77
CA LEU A 228 7.11 8.30 -13.16
C LEU A 228 6.12 9.44 -13.39
N ASP A 229 5.18 9.64 -12.46
CA ASP A 229 4.24 10.75 -12.49
C ASP A 229 4.95 12.11 -12.43
N SER A 230 5.92 12.25 -11.53
CA SER A 230 6.74 13.47 -11.36
C SER A 230 7.57 13.81 -12.60
N ALA A 231 8.09 12.79 -13.29
CA ALA A 231 8.90 12.96 -14.50
C ALA A 231 8.03 13.19 -15.76
N ALA A 232 6.82 12.64 -15.81
CA ALA A 232 5.89 12.86 -16.92
C ALA A 232 5.36 14.31 -16.95
N HIS A 233 5.17 14.93 -15.79
CA HIS A 233 4.65 16.29 -15.64
C HIS A 233 5.74 17.36 -15.44
N GLY A 234 7.00 16.97 -15.60
CA GLY A 234 8.14 17.87 -15.60
C GLY A 234 8.23 18.70 -16.88
N CYS A 235 8.61 19.98 -16.76
CA CYS A 235 8.93 20.80 -17.94
C CYS A 235 10.40 20.61 -18.32
N GLY A 236 10.68 20.38 -19.60
CA GLY A 236 12.05 20.26 -20.12
C GLY A 236 12.80 19.06 -19.52
N ARG A 237 13.84 19.35 -18.73
CA ARG A 237 14.68 18.38 -18.01
C ARG A 237 14.45 18.38 -16.48
N ASN A 238 13.35 18.95 -16.01
CA ASN A 238 13.06 19.01 -14.58
C ASN A 238 12.13 17.87 -14.18
N VAL A 239 12.32 17.32 -12.98
CA VAL A 239 11.41 16.34 -12.36
C VAL A 239 10.60 17.06 -11.28
N LYS A 240 9.26 17.05 -11.39
CA LYS A 240 8.37 17.77 -10.47
C LYS A 240 7.94 16.85 -9.32
N VAL A 241 8.79 16.75 -8.30
CA VAL A 241 8.50 15.97 -7.08
C VAL A 241 7.75 16.79 -6.03
N ASN A 242 6.95 16.12 -5.20
CA ASN A 242 6.34 16.75 -4.03
C ASN A 242 7.43 17.21 -3.03
N GLN A 243 7.32 18.43 -2.52
CA GLN A 243 8.31 18.99 -1.59
C GLN A 243 8.58 18.08 -0.37
N LYS A 244 7.58 17.41 0.19
CA LYS A 244 7.76 16.55 1.37
C LYS A 244 8.53 15.27 1.09
N LEU A 245 8.61 14.87 -0.18
CA LEU A 245 9.33 13.66 -0.62
C LEU A 245 10.63 14.00 -1.35
N ALA A 246 10.86 15.28 -1.64
CA ALA A 246 12.03 15.72 -2.37
C ALA A 246 13.30 15.48 -1.52
N PRO A 247 14.36 14.90 -2.11
CA PRO A 247 15.59 14.60 -1.39
C PRO A 247 16.33 15.86 -0.91
N TYR A 248 16.15 16.96 -1.64
CA TYR A 248 16.77 18.25 -1.37
C TYR A 248 15.72 19.34 -1.57
N GLN A 249 15.66 20.30 -0.65
CA GLN A 249 14.72 21.43 -0.72
C GLN A 249 15.34 22.67 -1.38
N CYS A 250 16.63 22.87 -1.20
CA CYS A 250 17.37 23.99 -1.75
C CYS A 250 18.81 23.60 -2.08
N LEU A 251 19.40 24.32 -3.02
CA LEU A 251 20.82 24.26 -3.35
C LEU A 251 21.44 25.61 -2.98
N LEU A 252 22.47 25.59 -2.13
CA LEU A 252 23.26 26.77 -1.83
C LEU A 252 24.44 26.80 -2.79
N MET A 253 24.51 27.85 -3.61
CA MET A 253 25.63 28.08 -4.53
C MET A 253 26.46 29.25 -4.00
N PRO A 254 27.77 29.08 -3.77
CA PRO A 254 28.65 30.20 -3.48
C PRO A 254 28.79 31.08 -4.73
N TYR A 255 28.73 32.40 -4.52
CA TYR A 255 29.02 33.41 -5.54
C TYR A 255 30.52 33.69 -5.61
#